data_AF-A0A7Z9L412-F1
#
_entry.id   AF-A0A7Z9L412-F1
#
_cell.length_a   1.000
_cell.length_b   1.000
_cell.length_c   1.000
_cell.angle_alpha   90.00
_cell.angle_beta   90.00
_cell.angle_gamma   90.00
#
_symmetry.space_group_name_H-M   'P 1'
#
loop_
_entity.id
_entity.type
_entity.pdbx_description
1 polymer ?
#
loop_
_entity_poly.entity_id
_entity_poly.type
_entity_poly.pdbx_seq_one_letter_code
_entity_poly.pdbx_strand_id
1 'polypeptide(L)'
;MNADLFDYYFAHDGIFVIPIEYLSSVGLSRSFEDDVLERGIFNRESIELFNQAFNTYWKRALDLHQAAPRFWFPPRVQHVCIVTQPNCIRPYYLPFNKNSWTVYASDFNPAFSTLEFATYQLFHVERMALLQEIGPASLAANLSYFLTLSHKQLRDVATGCRKTPRPDAKGFRALAEAMSWIPKLYHEQLKRPTMGLPRARVMRETGLILPGSLSNKLDRLLQSWLNCASDVIQQHRGTYTRRSTQETKISTWLAETQPPLLVTGTKGQILWDPDAPEETAELHASLAELTEPGEERILKDLDIVAFHSRRFLASLRSPQELADPAPDLAKEGLSYIHGERKLVAYNIGPGDFENRLWEPSPPYERLMLAARTIHEWTHLAAESGWVLIPPERESEWKALTEELAELFDEMYAVAPTAIRDQTARELTTSEGESGRLGQAVLKRMLHRSEDFMCNLLAKKFLSPDEMDTYVRNNVCSHWQDDATGGSYVQLGRQAYEFQYLRLSRIEDPMDWFLKSTWFTERFIQTGIISETLFERLMTKVAQICDGYQIDESKFDFGSLSPS
;
A
#
# COMPACT_ATOMS: atom_id res chain seq x y z
N MET A 1 23.54 2.51 12.84
CA MET A 1 22.09 2.50 12.59
C MET A 1 21.55 3.88 12.93
N ASN A 2 20.68 4.47 12.11
CA ASN A 2 20.04 5.76 12.43
C ASN A 2 19.02 5.54 13.56
N ALA A 3 19.30 6.05 14.77
CA ALA A 3 18.48 5.80 15.96
C ALA A 3 17.02 6.24 15.79
N ASP A 4 16.79 7.32 15.04
CA ASP A 4 15.46 7.90 14.82
C ASP A 4 14.54 6.99 13.99
N LEU A 5 15.11 6.27 13.01
CA LEU A 5 14.36 5.29 12.20
C LEU A 5 13.94 4.07 13.00
N PHE A 6 14.72 3.72 14.02
CA PHE A 6 14.42 2.57 14.85
C PHE A 6 13.17 2.83 15.70
N ASP A 7 13.05 4.01 16.32
CA ASP A 7 11.83 4.36 17.08
C ASP A 7 10.59 4.41 16.18
N TYR A 8 10.72 4.85 14.93
CA TYR A 8 9.66 4.78 13.94
C TYR A 8 9.13 3.35 13.74
N TYR A 9 9.98 2.32 13.68
CA TYR A 9 9.55 0.92 13.48
C TYR A 9 8.84 0.30 14.69
N PHE A 10 9.02 0.87 15.88
CA PHE A 10 8.43 0.42 17.14
C PHE A 10 7.48 1.45 17.76
N ALA A 11 6.99 2.40 16.96
CA ALA A 11 6.18 3.53 17.42
C ALA A 11 4.81 3.14 18.01
N HIS A 12 4.42 1.86 17.98
CA HIS A 12 3.11 1.41 18.43
C HIS A 12 3.18 0.15 19.32
N ASP A 13 2.60 0.20 20.52
CA ASP A 13 2.76 -0.87 21.54
C ASP A 13 2.15 -2.24 21.16
N GLY A 14 1.28 -2.28 20.15
CA GLY A 14 0.58 -3.49 19.68
C GLY A 14 1.10 -4.09 18.37
N ILE A 15 2.01 -3.41 17.67
CA ILE A 15 2.55 -3.85 16.38
C ILE A 15 3.95 -3.26 16.18
N PHE A 16 4.87 -4.01 15.58
CA PHE A 16 6.12 -3.43 15.11
C PHE A 16 6.35 -3.78 13.65
N VAL A 17 7.18 -2.98 12.98
CA VAL A 17 7.52 -3.16 11.57
C VAL A 17 8.89 -3.78 11.46
N ILE A 18 9.00 -4.89 10.73
CA ILE A 18 10.25 -5.31 10.12
C ILE A 18 10.36 -4.58 8.76
N PRO A 19 11.23 -3.57 8.64
CA PRO A 19 11.47 -2.87 7.38
C PRO A 19 12.11 -3.75 6.29
N ILE A 20 11.90 -3.36 5.02
CA ILE A 20 12.43 -4.06 3.84
C ILE A 20 13.96 -4.09 3.86
N GLU A 21 14.58 -3.00 4.32
CA GLU A 21 16.02 -2.78 4.40
C GLU A 21 16.74 -3.81 5.28
N TYR A 22 16.00 -4.47 6.17
CA TYR A 22 16.52 -5.46 7.10
C TYR A 22 16.06 -6.87 6.78
N LEU A 23 15.53 -7.09 5.56
CA LEU A 23 15.07 -8.37 5.08
C LEU A 23 15.83 -8.78 3.81
N SER A 24 16.04 -10.09 3.69
CA SER A 24 16.67 -10.72 2.54
C SER A 24 16.06 -12.09 2.29
N SER A 25 16.51 -12.79 1.24
CA SER A 25 16.07 -14.16 0.93
C SER A 25 16.35 -15.18 2.04
N VAL A 26 17.16 -14.84 3.04
CA VAL A 26 17.46 -15.71 4.20
C VAL A 26 16.80 -15.26 5.51
N GLY A 27 16.03 -14.16 5.50
CA GLY A 27 15.37 -13.61 6.68
C GLY A 27 15.94 -12.27 7.11
N LEU A 28 15.88 -12.01 8.42
CA LEU A 28 16.31 -10.78 9.07
C LEU A 28 17.81 -10.55 8.93
N SER A 29 18.21 -9.29 8.89
CA SER A 29 19.61 -8.93 9.11
C SER A 29 19.97 -9.09 10.59
N ARG A 30 21.22 -9.47 10.86
CA ARG A 30 21.71 -9.66 12.23
C ARG A 30 21.57 -8.41 13.10
N SER A 31 21.76 -7.22 12.53
CA SER A 31 21.62 -5.98 13.28
C SER A 31 20.20 -5.79 13.81
N PHE A 32 19.18 -6.06 12.99
CA PHE A 32 17.78 -5.96 13.43
C PHE A 32 17.40 -7.05 14.43
N GLU A 33 17.96 -8.26 14.28
CA GLU A 33 17.73 -9.35 15.24
C GLU A 33 18.21 -8.97 16.65
N ASP A 34 19.41 -8.39 16.76
CA ASP A 34 19.97 -7.97 18.04
C ASP A 34 19.06 -6.93 18.71
N ASP A 35 18.53 -5.97 17.94
CA ASP A 35 17.65 -4.92 18.47
C ASP A 35 16.26 -5.45 18.89
N VAL A 36 15.69 -6.37 18.11
CA VAL A 36 14.41 -7.03 18.45
C VAL A 36 14.54 -7.86 19.73
N LEU A 37 15.68 -8.54 19.92
CA LEU A 37 15.99 -9.30 21.12
C LEU A 37 16.15 -8.39 22.34
N GLU A 38 16.83 -7.25 22.19
CA GLU A 38 17.03 -6.28 23.27
C GLU A 38 15.69 -5.72 23.79
N ARG A 39 14.75 -5.44 22.88
CA ARG A 39 13.39 -4.99 23.25
C ARG A 39 12.52 -6.09 23.87
N GLY A 40 12.95 -7.36 23.83
CA GLY A 40 12.21 -8.49 24.40
C GLY A 40 10.89 -8.82 23.70
N ILE A 41 10.69 -8.32 22.47
CA ILE A 41 9.45 -8.51 21.72
C ILE A 41 9.40 -9.92 21.13
N PHE A 42 10.51 -10.38 20.54
CA PHE A 42 10.72 -11.78 20.13
C PHE A 42 11.82 -12.42 20.96
N ASN A 43 11.75 -13.75 21.09
CA ASN A 43 12.86 -14.54 21.57
C ASN A 43 13.65 -15.16 20.39
N ARG A 44 14.82 -15.74 20.68
CA ARG A 44 15.70 -16.34 19.65
C ARG A 44 15.00 -17.42 18.84
N GLU A 45 14.19 -18.26 19.48
CA GLU A 45 13.48 -19.33 18.77
C GLU A 45 12.42 -18.79 17.81
N SER A 46 11.82 -17.63 18.14
CA SER A 46 10.83 -16.98 17.27
C SER A 46 11.49 -16.32 16.06
N ILE A 47 12.65 -15.68 16.26
CA ILE A 47 13.48 -15.15 15.17
C ILE A 47 13.94 -16.29 14.25
N GLU A 48 14.40 -17.40 14.81
CA GLU A 48 14.83 -18.56 14.04
C GLU A 48 13.69 -19.14 13.20
N LEU A 49 12.48 -19.29 13.80
CA LEU A 49 11.30 -19.75 13.05
C LEU A 49 10.89 -18.75 11.96
N PHE A 50 10.95 -17.44 12.24
CA PHE A 50 10.71 -16.40 11.24
C PHE A 50 11.68 -16.52 10.05
N ASN A 51 12.99 -16.58 10.31
CA ASN A 51 14.02 -16.67 9.27
C ASN A 51 13.87 -17.94 8.43
N GLN A 52 13.63 -19.10 9.08
CA GLN A 52 13.38 -20.35 8.36
C GLN A 52 12.11 -20.28 7.51
N ALA A 53 11.03 -19.69 8.02
CA ALA A 53 9.77 -19.52 7.29
C ALA A 53 9.95 -18.57 6.10
N PHE A 54 10.65 -17.46 6.27
CA PHE A 54 10.92 -16.49 5.21
C PHE A 54 11.81 -17.09 4.11
N ASN A 55 12.87 -17.82 4.49
CA ASN A 55 13.71 -18.52 3.53
C ASN A 55 12.94 -19.61 2.75
N THR A 56 12.05 -20.33 3.44
CA THR A 56 11.19 -21.34 2.82
C THR A 56 10.17 -20.71 1.88
N TYR A 57 9.57 -19.58 2.28
CA TYR A 57 8.70 -18.77 1.42
C TYR A 57 9.44 -18.37 0.15
N TRP A 58 10.65 -17.81 0.28
CA TRP A 58 11.44 -17.35 -0.87
C TRP A 58 11.67 -18.46 -1.89
N LYS A 59 12.22 -19.60 -1.44
CA LYS A 59 12.48 -20.76 -2.29
C LYS A 59 11.20 -21.29 -2.95
N ARG A 60 10.13 -21.43 -2.16
CA ARG A 60 8.89 -22.03 -2.64
C ARG A 60 8.11 -21.11 -3.58
N ALA A 61 8.18 -19.79 -3.37
CA ALA A 61 7.58 -18.82 -4.28
C ALA A 61 8.28 -18.87 -5.64
N LEU A 62 9.60 -18.99 -5.65
CA LEU A 62 10.38 -19.18 -6.87
C LEU A 62 9.97 -20.47 -7.59
N ASP A 63 9.92 -21.61 -6.90
CA ASP A 63 9.51 -22.90 -7.47
C ASP A 63 8.08 -22.85 -8.04
N LEU A 64 7.14 -22.23 -7.31
CA LEU A 64 5.75 -22.08 -7.72
C LEU A 64 5.61 -21.16 -8.93
N HIS A 65 6.32 -20.04 -8.95
CA HIS A 65 6.35 -19.12 -10.10
C HIS A 65 6.90 -19.81 -11.33
N GLN A 66 8.01 -20.54 -11.22
CA GLN A 66 8.58 -21.29 -12.35
C GLN A 66 7.61 -22.35 -12.89
N ALA A 67 6.92 -23.07 -12.01
CA ALA A 67 6.01 -24.13 -12.40
C ALA A 67 4.65 -23.61 -12.92
N ALA A 68 4.20 -22.45 -12.45
CA ALA A 68 2.89 -21.88 -12.78
C ALA A 68 2.90 -20.34 -12.79
N PRO A 69 3.64 -19.70 -13.72
CA PRO A 69 3.92 -18.25 -13.68
C PRO A 69 2.69 -17.36 -13.91
N ARG A 70 1.59 -17.93 -14.42
CA ARG A 70 0.31 -17.21 -14.59
C ARG A 70 -0.46 -17.06 -13.29
N PHE A 71 -0.21 -17.94 -12.32
CA PHE A 71 -0.96 -18.00 -11.07
C PHE A 71 -0.12 -17.61 -9.87
N TRP A 72 1.19 -17.79 -9.94
CA TRP A 72 2.14 -17.52 -8.85
C TRP A 72 3.12 -16.43 -9.25
N PHE A 73 3.43 -15.58 -8.27
CA PHE A 73 4.37 -14.48 -8.42
C PHE A 73 5.75 -14.88 -7.91
N PRO A 74 6.83 -14.29 -8.46
CA PRO A 74 8.16 -14.45 -7.89
C PRO A 74 8.21 -13.89 -6.46
N PRO A 75 9.15 -14.36 -5.61
CA PRO A 75 9.30 -13.83 -4.27
C PRO A 75 9.70 -12.35 -4.32
N ARG A 76 9.21 -11.58 -3.34
CA ARG A 76 9.68 -10.22 -3.06
C ARG A 76 9.79 -10.01 -1.56
N VAL A 77 10.47 -8.94 -1.17
CA VAL A 77 10.50 -8.47 0.23
C VAL A 77 9.38 -7.46 0.44
N GLN A 78 8.76 -7.46 1.60
CA GLN A 78 7.75 -6.48 2.00
C GLN A 78 8.00 -6.04 3.44
N HIS A 79 7.45 -4.90 3.83
CA HIS A 79 7.38 -4.57 5.25
C HIS A 79 6.60 -5.66 5.97
N VAL A 80 7.18 -6.29 7.01
CA VAL A 80 6.45 -7.29 7.79
C VAL A 80 5.99 -6.66 9.09
N CYS A 81 4.70 -6.38 9.18
CA CYS A 81 4.07 -5.78 10.34
C CYS A 81 3.61 -6.89 11.29
N ILE A 82 4.26 -7.01 12.45
CA ILE A 82 4.04 -8.10 13.40
C ILE A 82 3.16 -7.62 14.55
N VAL A 83 1.93 -8.11 14.58
CA VAL A 83 0.95 -7.84 15.64
C VAL A 83 1.31 -8.63 16.89
N THR A 84 1.66 -7.93 17.96
CA THR A 84 2.00 -8.48 19.27
C THR A 84 0.79 -8.47 20.22
N GLN A 85 -0.15 -7.55 20.01
CA GLN A 85 -1.38 -7.42 20.80
C GLN A 85 -2.63 -7.48 19.89
N PRO A 86 -3.12 -8.70 19.56
CA PRO A 86 -4.21 -8.91 18.61
C PRO A 86 -5.53 -8.18 18.94
N ASN A 87 -5.78 -7.92 20.22
CA ASN A 87 -7.02 -7.28 20.67
C ASN A 87 -7.00 -5.75 20.47
N CYS A 88 -5.82 -5.16 20.35
CA CYS A 88 -5.62 -3.71 20.25
C CYS A 88 -5.41 -3.25 18.80
N ILE A 89 -5.16 -4.18 17.88
CA ILE A 89 -4.93 -3.88 16.46
C ILE A 89 -6.12 -4.37 15.66
N ARG A 90 -6.63 -3.51 14.77
CA ARG A 90 -7.71 -3.88 13.86
C ARG A 90 -7.30 -5.11 13.04
N PRO A 91 -8.11 -6.19 13.03
CA PRO A 91 -7.84 -7.37 12.22
C PRO A 91 -7.70 -7.00 10.74
N TYR A 92 -6.69 -7.59 10.09
CA TYR A 92 -6.42 -7.44 8.65
C TYR A 92 -6.06 -6.03 8.18
N TYR A 93 -5.72 -5.13 9.10
CA TYR A 93 -5.17 -3.82 8.77
C TYR A 93 -3.82 -3.94 8.05
N LEU A 94 -3.59 -3.09 7.04
CA LEU A 94 -2.32 -2.97 6.31
C LEU A 94 -1.75 -1.57 6.57
N PRO A 95 -0.70 -1.44 7.40
CA PRO A 95 -0.07 -0.15 7.70
C PRO A 95 0.43 0.60 6.46
N PHE A 96 1.01 -0.13 5.51
CA PHE A 96 1.44 0.39 4.21
C PHE A 96 0.68 -0.35 3.12
N ASN A 97 -0.23 0.35 2.43
CA ASN A 97 -1.11 -0.25 1.44
C ASN A 97 -0.31 -0.91 0.31
N LYS A 98 -0.62 -2.17 -0.02
CA LYS A 98 0.10 -3.02 -1.01
C LYS A 98 1.60 -3.27 -0.72
N ASN A 99 2.16 -2.62 0.30
CA ASN A 99 3.58 -2.58 0.64
C ASN A 99 3.92 -3.19 2.00
N SER A 100 2.93 -3.82 2.66
CA SER A 100 3.10 -4.49 3.93
C SER A 100 2.37 -5.81 4.04
N TRP A 101 2.93 -6.70 4.85
CA TRP A 101 2.39 -7.98 5.27
C TRP A 101 2.08 -7.93 6.76
N THR A 102 0.80 -8.01 7.11
CA THR A 102 0.39 -8.06 8.51
C THR A 102 0.23 -9.48 8.98
N VAL A 103 1.09 -9.89 9.91
CA VAL A 103 1.16 -11.22 10.52
C VAL A 103 1.14 -11.09 12.04
N TYR A 104 0.94 -12.19 12.76
CA TYR A 104 0.89 -12.16 14.23
C TYR A 104 2.17 -12.73 14.82
N ALA A 105 2.59 -12.23 15.98
CA ALA A 105 3.74 -12.78 16.71
C ALA A 105 3.59 -14.29 16.97
N SER A 106 2.36 -14.77 17.16
CA SER A 106 2.05 -16.20 17.32
C SER A 106 2.38 -17.05 16.09
N ASP A 107 2.45 -16.45 14.89
CA ASP A 107 2.81 -17.15 13.65
C ASP A 107 4.27 -17.58 13.63
N PHE A 108 5.11 -16.96 14.47
CA PHE A 108 6.53 -17.26 14.58
C PHE A 108 6.91 -17.75 15.97
N ASN A 109 5.95 -17.99 16.86
CA ASN A 109 6.23 -18.61 18.16
C ASN A 109 6.16 -20.14 18.03
N PRO A 110 7.23 -20.91 18.31
CA PRO A 110 7.23 -22.36 18.18
C PRO A 110 6.17 -23.09 19.04
N ALA A 111 5.73 -22.50 20.15
CA ALA A 111 4.64 -23.04 20.97
C ALA A 111 3.31 -23.06 20.19
N PHE A 112 3.11 -22.08 19.31
CA PHE A 112 1.84 -21.80 18.63
C PHE A 112 1.87 -21.96 17.10
N SER A 113 3.06 -22.13 16.51
CA SER A 113 3.25 -22.24 15.07
C SER A 113 4.23 -23.35 14.68
N THR A 114 4.16 -23.76 13.41
CA THR A 114 5.10 -24.70 12.80
C THR A 114 5.72 -24.05 11.58
N LEU A 115 6.84 -24.60 11.07
CA LEU A 115 7.54 -24.02 9.93
C LEU A 115 6.63 -23.87 8.70
N GLU A 116 5.87 -24.90 8.35
CA GLU A 116 5.02 -24.87 7.15
C GLU A 116 3.80 -23.96 7.34
N PHE A 117 3.28 -23.84 8.57
CA PHE A 117 2.21 -22.88 8.86
C PHE A 117 2.70 -21.43 8.80
N ALA A 118 3.84 -21.12 9.42
CA ALA A 118 4.48 -19.81 9.37
C ALA A 118 4.80 -19.41 7.91
N THR A 119 5.34 -20.34 7.13
CA THR A 119 5.61 -20.13 5.69
C THR A 119 4.31 -19.84 4.92
N TYR A 120 3.24 -20.59 5.21
CA TYR A 120 1.94 -20.37 4.57
C TYR A 120 1.36 -18.98 4.90
N GLN A 121 1.58 -18.46 6.10
CA GLN A 121 1.11 -17.10 6.44
C GLN A 121 1.68 -16.06 5.49
N LEU A 122 2.96 -16.14 5.12
CA LEU A 122 3.58 -15.21 4.18
C LEU A 122 2.92 -15.25 2.79
N PHE A 123 2.60 -16.44 2.27
CA PHE A 123 1.82 -16.57 1.03
C PHE A 123 0.40 -16.04 1.17
N HIS A 124 -0.23 -16.28 2.32
CA HIS A 124 -1.60 -15.86 2.56
C HIS A 124 -1.71 -14.34 2.59
N VAL A 125 -0.85 -13.66 3.37
CA VAL A 125 -0.87 -12.20 3.49
C VAL A 125 -0.41 -11.50 2.22
N GLU A 126 0.51 -12.08 1.44
CA GLU A 126 0.85 -11.54 0.12
C GLU A 126 -0.36 -11.56 -0.82
N ARG A 127 -1.14 -12.66 -0.85
CA ARG A 127 -2.38 -12.68 -1.65
C ARG A 127 -3.42 -11.68 -1.15
N MET A 128 -3.56 -11.52 0.16
CA MET A 128 -4.48 -10.54 0.73
C MET A 128 -4.08 -9.12 0.34
N ALA A 129 -2.78 -8.77 0.47
CA ALA A 129 -2.26 -7.46 0.11
C ALA A 129 -2.42 -7.17 -1.39
N LEU A 130 -2.23 -8.17 -2.25
CA LEU A 130 -2.41 -8.02 -3.69
C LEU A 130 -3.88 -7.89 -4.08
N LEU A 131 -4.75 -8.78 -3.60
CA LEU A 131 -6.16 -8.77 -3.98
C LEU A 131 -6.98 -7.71 -3.24
N GLN A 132 -6.41 -7.09 -2.20
CA GLN A 132 -7.12 -6.17 -1.31
C GLN A 132 -8.40 -6.80 -0.72
N GLU A 133 -8.36 -8.13 -0.51
CA GLU A 133 -9.50 -8.91 -0.06
C GLU A 133 -9.08 -9.96 0.99
N ILE A 134 -9.79 -9.95 2.12
CA ILE A 134 -9.61 -10.91 3.24
C ILE A 134 -10.37 -12.23 2.98
N GLY A 135 -11.30 -12.19 2.02
CA GLY A 135 -12.33 -13.18 1.80
C GLY A 135 -11.91 -14.43 0.99
N PRO A 136 -12.91 -15.11 0.40
CA PRO A 136 -12.73 -16.34 -0.36
C PRO A 136 -11.66 -16.30 -1.45
N ALA A 137 -11.46 -15.15 -2.10
CA ALA A 137 -10.53 -15.04 -3.22
C ALA A 137 -9.07 -15.30 -2.80
N SER A 138 -8.63 -14.73 -1.67
CA SER A 138 -7.26 -14.89 -1.18
C SER A 138 -6.96 -16.32 -0.73
N LEU A 139 -7.93 -17.01 -0.11
CA LEU A 139 -7.80 -18.43 0.22
C LEU A 139 -7.79 -19.29 -1.05
N ALA A 140 -8.74 -19.08 -1.96
CA ALA A 140 -8.86 -19.86 -3.20
C ALA A 140 -7.59 -19.76 -4.05
N ALA A 141 -7.05 -18.55 -4.23
CA ALA A 141 -5.80 -18.31 -4.97
C ALA A 141 -4.59 -19.05 -4.37
N ASN A 142 -4.64 -19.39 -3.08
CA ASN A 142 -3.58 -20.12 -2.40
C ASN A 142 -3.80 -21.63 -2.34
N LEU A 143 -4.95 -22.19 -2.68
CA LEU A 143 -5.17 -23.65 -2.49
C LEU A 143 -4.22 -24.52 -3.31
N SER A 144 -3.75 -24.04 -4.47
CA SER A 144 -2.81 -24.79 -5.29
C SER A 144 -1.42 -24.95 -4.65
N TYR A 145 -1.06 -24.10 -3.68
CA TYR A 145 0.17 -24.24 -2.87
C TYR A 145 0.22 -25.61 -2.18
N PHE A 146 -0.91 -26.07 -1.62
CA PHE A 146 -0.97 -27.35 -0.91
C PHE A 146 -0.80 -28.55 -1.85
N LEU A 147 -0.93 -28.38 -3.17
CA LEU A 147 -0.76 -29.47 -4.13
C LEU A 147 0.71 -29.82 -4.37
N THR A 148 1.63 -28.90 -4.04
CA THR A 148 3.08 -29.10 -4.22
C THR A 148 3.75 -29.60 -2.94
N LEU A 149 3.05 -29.60 -1.80
CA LEU A 149 3.58 -30.04 -0.53
C LEU A 149 3.56 -31.57 -0.38
N SER A 150 4.59 -32.10 0.27
CA SER A 150 4.62 -33.51 0.69
C SER A 150 3.63 -33.80 1.82
N HIS A 151 3.32 -35.08 2.05
CA HIS A 151 2.45 -35.49 3.16
C HIS A 151 2.96 -35.05 4.54
N LYS A 152 4.28 -34.99 4.76
CA LYS A 152 4.85 -34.50 6.01
C LYS A 152 4.56 -33.01 6.19
N GLN A 153 4.75 -32.22 5.13
CA GLN A 153 4.52 -30.78 5.16
C GLN A 153 3.05 -30.43 5.32
N LEU A 154 2.15 -31.14 4.63
CA LEU A 154 0.70 -30.99 4.82
C LEU A 154 0.26 -31.27 6.26
N ARG A 155 0.84 -32.28 6.91
CA ARG A 155 0.58 -32.55 8.34
C ARG A 155 1.13 -31.44 9.24
N ASP A 156 2.28 -30.87 8.89
CA ASP A 156 2.87 -29.75 9.63
C ASP A 156 1.97 -28.52 9.57
N VAL A 157 1.54 -28.11 8.36
CA VAL A 157 0.54 -27.02 8.18
C VAL A 157 -0.71 -27.30 9.01
N ALA A 158 -1.30 -28.49 8.88
CA ALA A 158 -2.52 -28.85 9.61
C ALA A 158 -2.31 -28.84 11.13
N THR A 159 -1.09 -29.07 11.61
CA THR A 159 -0.74 -28.97 13.03
C THR A 159 -0.72 -27.50 13.45
N GLY A 160 0.02 -26.64 12.74
CA GLY A 160 0.05 -25.20 13.01
C GLY A 160 -1.34 -24.55 12.99
N CYS A 161 -2.14 -24.85 11.96
CA CYS A 161 -3.53 -24.40 11.84
C CYS A 161 -4.42 -24.78 13.04
N ARG A 162 -4.16 -25.90 13.72
CA ARG A 162 -4.95 -26.34 14.88
C ARG A 162 -4.54 -25.68 16.19
N LYS A 163 -3.26 -25.31 16.32
CA LYS A 163 -2.71 -24.74 17.56
C LYS A 163 -2.62 -23.21 17.57
N THR A 164 -2.80 -22.56 16.43
CA THR A 164 -2.72 -21.09 16.35
C THR A 164 -3.74 -20.41 17.27
N PRO A 165 -3.32 -19.42 18.07
CA PRO A 165 -4.18 -18.64 18.96
C PRO A 165 -4.75 -17.38 18.28
N ARG A 166 -4.52 -17.20 16.97
CA ARG A 166 -5.00 -16.02 16.24
C ARG A 166 -6.50 -15.79 16.42
N PRO A 167 -6.97 -14.54 16.32
CA PRO A 167 -8.41 -14.24 16.34
C PRO A 167 -9.21 -15.06 15.31
N ASP A 168 -8.63 -15.29 14.13
CA ASP A 168 -9.22 -16.03 13.02
C ASP A 168 -8.90 -17.55 13.02
N ALA A 169 -8.49 -18.11 14.17
CA ALA A 169 -8.11 -19.51 14.29
C ALA A 169 -9.21 -20.51 13.85
N LYS A 170 -10.50 -20.13 13.88
CA LYS A 170 -11.59 -21.00 13.39
C LYS A 170 -11.46 -21.27 11.88
N GLY A 171 -11.10 -20.26 11.09
CA GLY A 171 -10.86 -20.39 9.66
C GLY A 171 -9.70 -21.35 9.38
N PHE A 172 -8.58 -21.18 10.11
CA PHE A 172 -7.44 -22.08 10.00
C PHE A 172 -7.74 -23.52 10.42
N ARG A 173 -8.57 -23.75 11.45
CA ARG A 173 -9.04 -25.10 11.81
C ARG A 173 -9.86 -25.73 10.69
N ALA A 174 -10.76 -24.99 10.04
CA ALA A 174 -11.49 -25.47 8.87
C ALA A 174 -10.54 -25.82 7.71
N LEU A 175 -9.49 -25.02 7.50
CA LEU A 175 -8.42 -25.34 6.54
C LEU A 175 -7.67 -26.63 6.90
N ALA A 176 -7.37 -26.86 8.19
CA ALA A 176 -6.72 -28.08 8.66
C ALA A 176 -7.57 -29.34 8.39
N GLU A 177 -8.89 -29.25 8.56
CA GLU A 177 -9.83 -30.33 8.23
C GLU A 177 -9.89 -30.57 6.71
N ALA A 178 -9.81 -29.48 5.93
CA ALA A 178 -9.81 -29.53 4.48
C ALA A 178 -8.57 -30.20 3.88
N MET A 179 -7.45 -30.30 4.61
CA MET A 179 -6.25 -31.01 4.17
C MET A 179 -6.48 -32.49 3.84
N SER A 180 -7.60 -33.08 4.31
CA SER A 180 -8.00 -34.44 3.94
C SER A 180 -8.46 -34.59 2.48
N TRP A 181 -8.83 -33.48 1.82
CA TRP A 181 -9.36 -33.49 0.45
C TRP A 181 -8.70 -32.47 -0.49
N ILE A 182 -8.09 -31.39 0.01
CA ILE A 182 -7.36 -30.42 -0.83
C ILE A 182 -6.31 -31.11 -1.72
N PRO A 183 -5.52 -32.10 -1.25
CA PRO A 183 -4.56 -32.80 -2.10
C PRO A 183 -5.21 -33.61 -3.24
N LYS A 184 -6.54 -33.79 -3.25
CA LYS A 184 -7.30 -34.47 -4.30
C LYS A 184 -7.78 -33.51 -5.41
N LEU A 185 -7.53 -32.21 -5.26
CA LEU A 185 -7.75 -31.22 -6.32
C LEU A 185 -6.67 -31.35 -7.40
N TYR A 186 -6.92 -30.69 -8.52
CA TYR A 186 -6.01 -30.57 -9.65
C TYR A 186 -5.74 -29.10 -9.95
N HIS A 187 -4.68 -28.83 -10.71
CA HIS A 187 -4.30 -27.49 -11.16
C HIS A 187 -3.76 -27.57 -12.58
N GLU A 188 -4.11 -26.61 -13.43
CA GLU A 188 -3.78 -26.65 -14.86
C GLU A 188 -2.27 -26.72 -15.18
N GLN A 189 -1.42 -26.22 -14.28
CA GLN A 189 0.04 -26.24 -14.46
C GLN A 189 0.79 -27.07 -13.41
N LEU A 190 0.26 -27.19 -12.19
CA LEU A 190 0.99 -27.78 -11.05
C LEU A 190 0.64 -29.26 -10.83
N LYS A 191 -0.58 -29.66 -11.21
CA LYS A 191 -1.09 -31.01 -10.99
C LYS A 191 -2.21 -31.30 -11.99
N ARG A 192 -1.83 -31.58 -13.24
CA ARG A 192 -2.79 -31.80 -14.33
C ARG A 192 -3.58 -33.10 -14.11
N PRO A 193 -4.88 -33.13 -14.45
CA PRO A 193 -5.64 -34.37 -14.45
C PRO A 193 -5.13 -35.30 -15.57
N THR A 194 -4.92 -36.57 -15.24
CA THR A 194 -4.49 -37.60 -16.20
C THR A 194 -5.64 -38.29 -16.91
N MET A 195 -6.88 -38.11 -16.43
CA MET A 195 -8.11 -38.64 -17.02
C MET A 195 -9.18 -37.55 -17.04
N GLY A 196 -10.18 -37.70 -17.92
CA GLY A 196 -11.35 -36.82 -17.93
C GLY A 196 -12.05 -36.83 -16.58
N LEU A 197 -12.33 -35.66 -16.02
CA LEU A 197 -13.01 -35.49 -14.75
C LEU A 197 -14.48 -35.14 -14.99
N PRO A 198 -15.43 -36.07 -14.79
CA PRO A 198 -16.85 -35.79 -14.99
C PRO A 198 -17.32 -34.66 -14.08
N ARG A 199 -18.07 -33.71 -14.64
CA ARG A 199 -18.66 -32.56 -13.93
C ARG A 199 -17.62 -31.72 -13.18
N ALA A 200 -16.38 -31.66 -13.69
CA ALA A 200 -15.37 -30.82 -13.08
C ALA A 200 -15.70 -29.34 -13.23
N ARG A 201 -15.44 -28.57 -12.17
CA ARG A 201 -15.51 -27.10 -12.16
C ARG A 201 -14.09 -26.57 -12.33
N VAL A 202 -13.88 -25.68 -13.30
CA VAL A 202 -12.60 -24.99 -13.52
C VAL A 202 -12.73 -23.57 -13.00
N MET A 203 -11.79 -23.15 -12.14
CA MET A 203 -11.68 -21.78 -11.63
C MET A 203 -10.56 -21.08 -12.38
N ARG A 204 -10.90 -20.32 -13.41
CA ARG A 204 -9.93 -19.75 -14.36
C ARG A 204 -8.94 -18.80 -13.70
N GLU A 205 -9.39 -18.09 -12.68
CA GLU A 205 -8.63 -17.07 -11.94
C GLU A 205 -7.53 -17.70 -11.07
N THR A 206 -7.68 -18.98 -10.71
CA THR A 206 -6.76 -19.69 -9.79
C THR A 206 -6.11 -20.91 -10.42
N GLY A 207 -6.49 -21.28 -11.65
CA GLY A 207 -6.04 -22.49 -12.33
C GLY A 207 -6.53 -23.80 -11.69
N LEU A 208 -7.36 -23.73 -10.64
CA LEU A 208 -7.85 -24.90 -9.92
C LEU A 208 -8.90 -25.65 -10.73
N ILE A 209 -8.78 -26.98 -10.70
CA ILE A 209 -9.71 -27.90 -11.33
C ILE A 209 -10.27 -28.81 -10.24
N LEU A 210 -11.58 -28.69 -10.02
CA LEU A 210 -12.31 -29.38 -8.97
C LEU A 210 -13.12 -30.54 -9.53
N PRO A 211 -12.87 -31.79 -9.10
CA PRO A 211 -13.80 -32.89 -9.33
C PRO A 211 -15.20 -32.54 -8.79
N GLY A 212 -16.27 -32.91 -9.50
CA GLY A 212 -17.64 -32.55 -9.11
C GLY A 212 -18.02 -32.99 -7.69
N SER A 213 -17.43 -34.08 -7.18
CA SER A 213 -17.63 -34.57 -5.81
C SER A 213 -17.04 -33.67 -4.72
N LEU A 214 -16.17 -32.72 -5.07
CA LEU A 214 -15.48 -31.82 -4.15
C LEU A 214 -15.99 -30.38 -4.21
N SER A 215 -16.85 -29.99 -5.18
CA SER A 215 -17.33 -28.59 -5.30
C SER A 215 -17.97 -28.09 -4.01
N ASN A 216 -18.94 -28.84 -3.47
CA ASN A 216 -19.63 -28.47 -2.21
C ASN A 216 -18.69 -28.44 -0.99
N LYS A 217 -17.51 -29.07 -1.05
CA LYS A 217 -16.52 -28.98 0.04
C LYS A 217 -15.74 -27.68 -0.05
N LEU A 218 -15.37 -27.27 -1.26
CA LEU A 218 -14.73 -25.97 -1.48
C LEU A 218 -15.67 -24.83 -1.07
N ASP A 219 -16.90 -24.83 -1.56
CA ASP A 219 -17.84 -23.72 -1.28
C ASP A 219 -18.07 -23.57 0.24
N ARG A 220 -18.15 -24.69 0.99
CA ARG A 220 -18.23 -24.67 2.45
C ARG A 220 -16.98 -24.14 3.14
N LEU A 221 -15.79 -24.50 2.66
CA LEU A 221 -14.53 -23.99 3.21
C LEU A 221 -14.43 -22.47 3.01
N LEU A 222 -14.72 -21.99 1.79
CA LEU A 222 -14.69 -20.57 1.46
C LEU A 222 -15.71 -19.78 2.28
N GLN A 223 -16.93 -20.30 2.44
CA GLN A 223 -17.93 -19.66 3.29
C GLN A 223 -17.52 -19.65 4.76
N SER A 224 -16.95 -20.75 5.28
CA SER A 224 -16.45 -20.80 6.66
C SER A 224 -15.32 -19.79 6.89
N TRP A 225 -14.48 -19.55 5.89
CA TRP A 225 -13.42 -18.56 5.94
C TRP A 225 -13.99 -17.14 6.00
N LEU A 226 -14.91 -16.81 5.10
CA LEU A 226 -15.59 -15.52 5.06
C LEU A 226 -16.34 -15.22 6.37
N ASN A 227 -17.08 -16.21 6.88
CA ASN A 227 -17.79 -16.08 8.15
C ASN A 227 -16.80 -15.84 9.30
N CYS A 228 -15.67 -16.57 9.34
CA CYS A 228 -14.65 -16.36 10.37
C CYS A 228 -14.05 -14.96 10.33
N ALA A 229 -13.68 -14.47 9.15
CA ALA A 229 -13.13 -13.11 8.99
C ALA A 229 -14.16 -12.06 9.42
N SER A 230 -15.43 -12.23 9.04
CA SER A 230 -16.53 -11.35 9.43
C SER A 230 -16.76 -11.37 10.95
N ASP A 231 -16.77 -12.55 11.57
CA ASP A 231 -16.92 -12.72 13.01
C ASP A 231 -15.80 -12.01 13.78
N VAL A 232 -14.55 -12.11 13.30
CA VAL A 232 -13.39 -11.46 13.92
C VAL A 232 -13.51 -9.94 13.87
N ILE A 233 -13.90 -9.39 12.72
CA ILE A 233 -14.15 -7.94 12.58
C ILE A 233 -15.30 -7.50 13.49
N GLN A 234 -16.40 -8.27 13.54
CA GLN A 234 -17.54 -7.96 14.41
C GLN A 234 -17.20 -8.06 15.89
N GLN A 235 -16.42 -9.06 16.31
CA GLN A 235 -15.94 -9.19 17.68
C GLN A 235 -15.06 -8.02 18.08
N HIS A 236 -14.13 -7.63 17.20
CA HIS A 236 -13.30 -6.44 17.42
C HIS A 236 -14.16 -5.18 17.57
N ARG A 237 -15.13 -4.97 16.65
CA ARG A 237 -16.09 -3.86 16.74
C ARG A 237 -16.89 -3.89 18.05
N GLY A 238 -17.30 -5.07 18.50
CA GLY A 238 -18.06 -5.27 19.74
C GLY A 238 -17.28 -4.97 21.03
N THR A 239 -15.97 -4.74 20.96
CA THR A 239 -15.19 -4.29 22.13
C THR A 239 -15.43 -2.81 22.47
N TYR A 240 -15.98 -2.03 21.54
CA TYR A 240 -16.20 -0.60 21.70
C TYR A 240 -17.68 -0.30 22.00
N THR A 241 -17.90 0.48 23.07
CA THR A 241 -19.25 0.85 23.51
C THR A 241 -19.65 2.19 22.92
N ARG A 242 -20.87 2.25 22.35
CA ARG A 242 -21.44 3.49 21.80
C ARG A 242 -21.70 4.51 22.89
N ARG A 243 -21.51 5.79 22.57
CA ARG A 243 -22.00 6.88 23.41
C ARG A 243 -23.49 7.11 23.21
N SER A 244 -24.13 7.68 24.24
CA SER A 244 -25.54 8.06 24.22
C SER A 244 -25.77 9.57 24.35
N THR A 245 -24.72 10.39 24.24
CA THR A 245 -24.81 11.85 24.47
C THR A 245 -25.04 12.61 23.18
N GLN A 246 -25.86 13.66 23.25
CA GLN A 246 -26.22 14.51 22.11
C GLN A 246 -25.14 15.53 21.74
N GLU A 247 -24.33 15.97 22.70
CA GLU A 247 -23.20 16.88 22.49
C GLU A 247 -21.89 16.09 22.45
N THR A 248 -21.03 16.39 21.48
CA THR A 248 -19.72 15.76 21.29
C THR A 248 -18.63 16.79 21.50
N LYS A 249 -17.46 16.34 21.97
CA LYS A 249 -16.26 17.17 22.07
C LYS A 249 -15.81 17.66 20.69
N ILE A 250 -16.16 16.95 19.62
CA ILE A 250 -15.86 17.31 18.23
C ILE A 250 -16.58 18.61 17.87
N SER A 251 -17.89 18.70 18.10
CA SER A 251 -18.67 19.91 17.80
C SER A 251 -18.16 21.12 18.60
N THR A 252 -17.85 20.93 19.89
CA THR A 252 -17.26 21.98 20.72
C THR A 252 -15.91 22.44 20.18
N TRP A 253 -15.01 21.50 19.87
CA TRP A 253 -13.69 21.82 19.34
C TRP A 253 -13.78 22.57 18.00
N LEU A 254 -14.66 22.15 17.09
CA LEU A 254 -14.87 22.81 15.80
C LEU A 254 -15.37 24.25 15.97
N ALA A 255 -16.33 24.47 16.88
CA ALA A 255 -16.89 25.79 17.16
C ALA A 255 -15.86 26.74 17.81
N GLU A 256 -15.04 26.23 18.75
CA GLU A 256 -14.03 27.01 19.47
C GLU A 256 -12.77 27.28 18.61
N THR A 257 -12.34 26.28 17.84
CA THR A 257 -11.04 26.27 17.16
C THR A 257 -11.12 26.79 15.72
N GLN A 258 -12.30 26.68 15.09
CA GLN A 258 -12.58 27.07 13.69
C GLN A 258 -11.41 26.77 12.74
N PRO A 259 -11.00 25.49 12.64
CA PRO A 259 -9.86 25.11 11.81
C PRO A 259 -10.12 25.36 10.32
N PRO A 260 -9.08 25.63 9.50
CA PRO A 260 -9.21 25.83 8.06
C PRO A 260 -9.31 24.49 7.32
N LEU A 261 -10.38 23.74 7.60
CA LEU A 261 -10.69 22.45 6.97
C LEU A 261 -12.20 22.27 6.88
N LEU A 262 -12.66 21.31 6.09
CA LEU A 262 -14.05 20.83 6.09
C LEU A 262 -14.15 19.48 6.79
N VAL A 263 -15.28 19.21 7.44
CA VAL A 263 -15.65 17.84 7.81
C VAL A 263 -16.65 17.33 6.78
N THR A 264 -16.35 16.22 6.13
CA THR A 264 -17.21 15.66 5.08
C THR A 264 -17.71 14.27 5.39
N GLY A 265 -18.84 13.92 4.78
CA GLY A 265 -19.51 12.64 4.87
C GLY A 265 -19.47 11.87 3.55
N THR A 266 -20.40 10.94 3.39
CA THR A 266 -20.51 10.11 2.17
C THR A 266 -20.61 10.97 0.92
N LYS A 267 -19.86 10.58 -0.13
CA LYS A 267 -19.82 11.28 -1.42
C LYS A 267 -19.41 12.76 -1.33
N GLY A 268 -18.66 13.13 -0.29
CA GLY A 268 -18.12 14.47 -0.10
C GLY A 268 -19.15 15.52 0.36
N GLN A 269 -20.30 15.10 0.87
CA GLN A 269 -21.25 15.99 1.55
C GLN A 269 -20.54 16.76 2.66
N ILE A 270 -20.67 18.09 2.71
CA ILE A 270 -20.10 18.91 3.78
C ILE A 270 -21.00 18.76 5.02
N LEU A 271 -20.43 18.24 6.10
CA LEU A 271 -21.11 18.07 7.39
C LEU A 271 -20.84 19.22 8.36
N TRP A 272 -19.68 19.86 8.22
CA TRP A 272 -19.30 21.06 8.94
C TRP A 272 -18.37 21.94 8.10
N ASP A 273 -18.52 23.24 8.27
CA ASP A 273 -17.89 24.29 7.49
C ASP A 273 -17.41 25.43 8.41
N PRO A 274 -16.14 25.89 8.31
CA PRO A 274 -15.64 27.00 9.10
C PRO A 274 -16.34 28.34 8.79
N ASP A 275 -16.94 28.51 7.62
CA ASP A 275 -17.68 29.73 7.25
C ASP A 275 -19.10 29.77 7.85
N ALA A 276 -19.62 28.62 8.30
CA ALA A 276 -20.93 28.47 8.94
C ALA A 276 -20.84 27.54 10.17
N PRO A 277 -20.01 27.89 11.18
CA PRO A 277 -19.64 26.98 12.27
C PRO A 277 -20.83 26.55 13.16
N GLU A 278 -21.93 27.30 13.15
CA GLU A 278 -23.17 26.99 13.85
C GLU A 278 -24.02 25.89 13.16
N GLU A 279 -23.81 25.62 11.88
CA GLU A 279 -24.57 24.63 11.10
C GLU A 279 -24.08 23.19 11.37
N THR A 280 -24.43 22.66 12.55
CA THR A 280 -23.90 21.36 13.05
C THR A 280 -24.88 20.20 12.97
N ALA A 281 -26.08 20.41 12.41
CA ALA A 281 -27.14 19.40 12.42
C ALA A 281 -26.75 18.11 11.66
N GLU A 282 -26.11 18.24 10.51
CA GLU A 282 -25.68 17.10 9.69
C GLU A 282 -24.48 16.36 10.30
N LEU A 283 -23.54 17.11 10.89
CA LEU A 283 -22.44 16.56 11.68
C LEU A 283 -22.98 15.72 12.84
N HIS A 284 -23.92 16.26 13.63
CA HIS A 284 -24.53 15.53 14.75
C HIS A 284 -25.22 14.24 14.30
N ALA A 285 -25.94 14.27 13.17
CA ALA A 285 -26.56 13.08 12.62
C ALA A 285 -25.53 12.01 12.22
N SER A 286 -24.40 12.44 11.64
CA SER A 286 -23.33 11.54 11.19
C SER A 286 -22.52 10.94 12.34
N LEU A 287 -22.51 11.59 13.52
CA LEU A 287 -21.83 11.11 14.73
C LEU A 287 -22.72 10.20 15.60
N ALA A 288 -23.88 9.75 15.13
CA ALA A 288 -24.80 8.93 15.91
C ALA A 288 -24.21 7.59 16.40
N GLU A 289 -23.20 7.07 15.70
CA GLU A 289 -22.53 5.79 16.00
C GLU A 289 -21.21 5.97 16.77
N LEU A 290 -20.92 7.18 17.25
CA LEU A 290 -19.65 7.54 17.87
C LEU A 290 -19.39 6.79 19.19
N THR A 291 -18.19 6.25 19.35
CA THR A 291 -17.67 5.72 20.63
C THR A 291 -16.67 6.71 21.23
N GLU A 292 -16.29 6.51 22.50
CA GLU A 292 -15.24 7.33 23.12
C GLU A 292 -13.88 7.22 22.38
N PRO A 293 -13.37 6.02 22.02
CA PRO A 293 -12.18 5.90 21.18
C PRO A 293 -12.32 6.54 19.79
N GLY A 294 -13.50 6.47 19.17
CA GLY A 294 -13.78 7.12 17.90
C GLY A 294 -13.75 8.64 18.01
N GLU A 295 -14.32 9.20 19.10
CA GLU A 295 -14.28 10.64 19.37
C GLU A 295 -12.83 11.12 19.58
N GLU A 296 -12.06 10.41 20.40
CA GLU A 296 -10.65 10.72 20.62
C GLU A 296 -9.84 10.62 19.32
N ARG A 297 -10.12 9.61 18.49
CA ARG A 297 -9.49 9.47 17.17
C ARG A 297 -9.77 10.68 16.30
N ILE A 298 -11.05 11.01 16.10
CA ILE A 298 -11.46 12.10 15.22
C ILE A 298 -10.87 13.43 15.70
N LEU A 299 -10.90 13.73 16.99
CA LEU A 299 -10.29 14.95 17.54
C LEU A 299 -8.80 15.07 17.20
N LYS A 300 -8.02 14.01 17.45
CA LYS A 300 -6.59 14.01 17.15
C LYS A 300 -6.31 14.13 15.65
N ASP A 301 -7.16 13.55 14.83
CA ASP A 301 -7.01 13.60 13.38
C ASP A 301 -7.37 14.99 12.84
N LEU A 302 -8.42 15.63 13.38
CA LEU A 302 -8.75 17.03 13.11
C LEU A 302 -7.63 17.97 13.55
N ASP A 303 -7.01 17.74 14.72
CA ASP A 303 -5.84 18.51 15.18
C ASP A 303 -4.69 18.41 14.19
N ILE A 304 -4.41 17.22 13.64
CA ILE A 304 -3.36 17.01 12.63
C ILE A 304 -3.68 17.76 11.33
N VAL A 305 -4.89 17.60 10.80
CA VAL A 305 -5.30 18.26 9.55
C VAL A 305 -5.27 19.78 9.72
N ALA A 306 -5.76 20.28 10.86
CA ALA A 306 -5.77 21.70 11.19
C ALA A 306 -4.36 22.25 11.37
N PHE A 307 -3.48 21.54 12.08
CA PHE A 307 -2.08 21.93 12.27
C PHE A 307 -1.37 22.10 10.93
N HIS A 308 -1.42 21.07 10.08
CA HIS A 308 -0.75 21.08 8.78
C HIS A 308 -1.36 22.09 7.81
N SER A 309 -2.69 22.23 7.79
CA SER A 309 -3.35 23.24 6.95
C SER A 309 -3.02 24.67 7.38
N ARG A 310 -3.01 24.97 8.69
CA ARG A 310 -2.58 26.28 9.19
C ARG A 310 -1.12 26.54 8.87
N ARG A 311 -0.24 25.55 9.06
CA ARG A 311 1.19 25.67 8.79
C ARG A 311 1.45 25.99 7.31
N PHE A 312 0.76 25.30 6.40
CA PHE A 312 0.85 25.59 4.97
C PHE A 312 0.33 26.99 4.65
N LEU A 313 -0.91 27.31 5.04
CA LEU A 313 -1.55 28.60 4.74
C LEU A 313 -0.80 29.80 5.33
N ALA A 314 -0.30 29.68 6.57
CA ALA A 314 0.47 30.73 7.23
C ALA A 314 1.85 30.97 6.58
N SER A 315 2.37 29.98 5.86
CA SER A 315 3.62 30.13 5.12
C SER A 315 3.45 30.90 3.81
N LEU A 316 2.21 31.11 3.31
CA LEU A 316 1.98 31.72 2.01
C LEU A 316 2.10 33.25 2.07
N ARG A 317 2.86 33.85 1.14
CA ARG A 317 2.93 35.33 1.00
C ARG A 317 1.73 35.92 0.27
N SER A 318 1.17 35.17 -0.68
CA SER A 318 0.01 35.54 -1.49
C SER A 318 -0.99 34.38 -1.59
N PRO A 319 -1.77 34.06 -0.53
CA PRO A 319 -2.74 32.96 -0.55
C PRO A 319 -3.74 33.02 -1.71
N GLN A 320 -4.12 34.23 -2.13
CA GLN A 320 -5.05 34.50 -3.23
C GLN A 320 -4.53 34.08 -4.61
N GLU A 321 -3.22 33.86 -4.76
CA GLU A 321 -2.61 33.42 -6.02
C GLU A 321 -2.63 31.89 -6.20
N LEU A 322 -3.07 31.13 -5.20
CA LEU A 322 -3.29 29.69 -5.36
C LEU A 322 -4.33 29.44 -6.46
N ALA A 323 -4.12 28.40 -7.26
CA ALA A 323 -5.07 27.90 -8.25
C ALA A 323 -6.34 27.40 -7.57
N ASP A 324 -7.46 27.48 -8.29
CA ASP A 324 -8.65 26.75 -7.88
C ASP A 324 -8.47 25.27 -8.19
N PRO A 325 -9.03 24.36 -7.36
CA PRO A 325 -8.82 22.93 -7.56
C PRO A 325 -9.30 22.49 -8.94
N ALA A 326 -8.52 21.65 -9.62
CA ALA A 326 -8.91 21.11 -10.92
C ALA A 326 -10.28 20.38 -10.84
N PRO A 327 -11.16 20.51 -11.86
CA PRO A 327 -12.49 19.86 -11.84
C PRO A 327 -12.44 18.34 -11.75
N ASP A 328 -11.35 17.72 -12.18
CA ASP A 328 -11.07 16.29 -12.17
C ASP A 328 -10.21 15.83 -10.99
N LEU A 329 -9.86 16.74 -10.06
CA LEU A 329 -9.14 16.38 -8.84
C LEU A 329 -9.95 15.36 -8.03
N ALA A 330 -9.31 14.24 -7.71
CA ALA A 330 -9.97 13.12 -7.06
C ALA A 330 -10.43 13.51 -5.63
N LYS A 331 -11.74 13.46 -5.38
CA LYS A 331 -12.35 13.69 -4.06
C LYS A 331 -12.50 12.37 -3.30
N GLU A 332 -11.38 11.69 -3.07
CA GLU A 332 -11.34 10.37 -2.45
C GLU A 332 -10.33 10.29 -1.30
N GLY A 333 -10.40 9.20 -0.55
CA GLY A 333 -9.53 9.00 0.61
C GLY A 333 -10.02 9.71 1.87
N LEU A 334 -9.15 9.67 2.88
CA LEU A 334 -9.43 10.20 4.21
C LEU A 334 -9.32 11.74 4.26
N SER A 335 -8.39 12.29 3.48
CA SER A 335 -8.19 13.73 3.34
C SER A 335 -7.95 14.08 1.88
N TYR A 336 -8.64 15.10 1.37
CA TYR A 336 -8.54 15.56 -0.02
C TYR A 336 -8.86 17.05 -0.13
N ILE A 337 -8.42 17.75 -1.18
CA ILE A 337 -8.90 19.12 -1.46
C ILE A 337 -10.35 19.11 -1.95
N HIS A 338 -11.22 19.85 -1.26
CA HIS A 338 -12.60 20.03 -1.69
C HIS A 338 -12.70 20.99 -2.88
N GLY A 339 -13.08 20.45 -4.04
CA GLY A 339 -13.08 21.17 -5.32
C GLY A 339 -13.83 22.50 -5.38
N GLU A 340 -14.84 22.73 -4.53
CA GLU A 340 -15.59 24.01 -4.53
C GLU A 340 -15.11 24.98 -3.45
N ARG A 341 -14.48 24.47 -2.40
CA ARG A 341 -14.19 25.27 -1.19
C ARG A 341 -12.73 25.54 -0.99
N LYS A 342 -11.86 24.86 -1.74
CA LYS A 342 -10.40 25.07 -1.70
C LYS A 342 -9.85 24.93 -0.27
N LEU A 343 -10.41 23.98 0.46
CA LEU A 343 -10.00 23.56 1.79
C LEU A 343 -9.79 22.06 1.78
N VAL A 344 -8.88 21.57 2.63
CA VAL A 344 -8.78 20.14 2.89
C VAL A 344 -10.06 19.68 3.59
N ALA A 345 -10.71 18.68 3.02
CA ALA A 345 -11.81 17.95 3.61
C ALA A 345 -11.28 16.73 4.37
N TYR A 346 -11.71 16.57 5.61
CA TYR A 346 -11.50 15.37 6.42
C TYR A 346 -12.78 14.54 6.45
N ASN A 347 -12.71 13.34 5.89
CA ASN A 347 -13.87 12.48 5.66
C ASN A 347 -14.16 11.55 6.84
N ILE A 348 -15.33 11.70 7.45
CA ILE A 348 -15.86 10.82 8.51
C ILE A 348 -17.04 9.96 8.05
N GLY A 349 -17.43 10.06 6.78
CA GLY A 349 -18.67 9.50 6.25
C GLY A 349 -18.69 7.97 6.10
N PRO A 350 -19.90 7.36 6.07
CA PRO A 350 -20.06 5.93 5.83
C PRO A 350 -19.52 5.48 4.47
N GLY A 351 -18.95 4.28 4.44
CA GLY A 351 -18.16 3.73 3.33
C GLY A 351 -16.83 3.16 3.84
N ASP A 352 -15.73 3.46 3.15
CA ASP A 352 -14.39 2.95 3.47
C ASP A 352 -13.83 3.43 4.83
N PHE A 353 -14.45 4.46 5.42
CA PHE A 353 -13.98 5.16 6.62
C PHE A 353 -14.97 5.11 7.81
N GLU A 354 -16.06 4.35 7.70
CA GLU A 354 -17.10 4.27 8.75
C GLU A 354 -16.53 3.82 10.11
N ASN A 355 -15.49 2.97 10.07
CA ASN A 355 -14.75 2.48 11.22
C ASN A 355 -14.25 3.58 12.17
N ARG A 356 -14.00 4.77 11.65
CA ARG A 356 -13.50 5.92 12.42
C ARG A 356 -14.42 6.35 13.55
N LEU A 357 -15.72 6.11 13.41
CA LEU A 357 -16.69 6.45 14.42
C LEU A 357 -16.55 5.59 15.69
N TRP A 358 -15.92 4.41 15.63
CA TRP A 358 -15.90 3.52 16.79
C TRP A 358 -14.55 2.96 17.22
N GLU A 359 -13.53 2.94 16.36
CA GLU A 359 -12.23 2.33 16.68
C GLU A 359 -11.11 3.39 16.80
N PRO A 360 -10.04 3.11 17.60
CA PRO A 360 -8.87 3.97 17.66
C PRO A 360 -8.15 4.06 16.31
N SER A 361 -7.33 5.09 16.11
CA SER A 361 -6.50 5.20 14.91
C SER A 361 -5.60 3.98 14.77
N PRO A 362 -5.59 3.31 13.60
CA PRO A 362 -4.59 2.31 13.29
C PRO A 362 -3.16 2.88 13.35
N PRO A 363 -2.16 2.03 13.58
CA PRO A 363 -0.74 2.37 13.54
C PRO A 363 -0.36 3.09 12.24
N TYR A 364 0.47 4.13 12.29
CA TYR A 364 0.94 4.93 11.13
C TYR A 364 -0.13 5.74 10.36
N GLU A 365 -1.43 5.51 10.58
CA GLU A 365 -2.48 6.23 9.84
C GLU A 365 -2.42 7.75 10.02
N ARG A 366 -2.07 8.23 11.21
CA ARG A 366 -1.90 9.67 11.48
C ARG A 366 -0.71 10.30 10.77
N LEU A 367 0.40 9.57 10.66
CA LEU A 367 1.55 10.00 9.88
C LEU A 367 1.18 10.08 8.39
N MET A 368 0.38 9.13 7.91
CA MET A 368 -0.17 9.17 6.55
C MET A 368 -1.16 10.34 6.37
N LEU A 369 -2.04 10.59 7.33
CA LEU A 369 -3.02 11.67 7.29
C LEU A 369 -2.32 13.04 7.21
N ALA A 370 -1.29 13.24 8.02
CA ALA A 370 -0.44 14.43 7.96
C ALA A 370 0.19 14.61 6.57
N ALA A 371 0.86 13.56 6.08
CA ALA A 371 1.50 13.57 4.79
C ALA A 371 0.51 13.85 3.64
N ARG A 372 -0.65 13.20 3.67
CA ARG A 372 -1.70 13.41 2.67
C ARG A 372 -2.26 14.83 2.76
N THR A 373 -2.53 15.36 3.95
CA THR A 373 -3.02 16.74 4.12
C THR A 373 -2.10 17.76 3.45
N ILE A 374 -0.79 17.65 3.68
CA ILE A 374 0.17 18.54 3.03
C ILE A 374 0.24 18.27 1.52
N HIS A 375 0.29 17.00 1.09
CA HIS A 375 0.33 16.65 -0.32
C HIS A 375 -0.85 17.24 -1.12
N GLU A 376 -2.04 17.22 -0.53
CA GLU A 376 -3.25 17.84 -1.09
C GLU A 376 -3.12 19.37 -1.24
N TRP A 377 -2.56 20.05 -0.24
CA TRP A 377 -2.24 21.49 -0.35
C TRP A 377 -1.19 21.76 -1.43
N THR A 378 -0.20 20.88 -1.57
CA THR A 378 0.88 21.08 -2.52
C THR A 378 0.47 20.82 -3.97
N HIS A 379 -0.61 20.07 -4.23
CA HIS A 379 -1.26 20.04 -5.56
C HIS A 379 -1.66 21.44 -6.00
N LEU A 380 -2.39 22.19 -5.17
CA LEU A 380 -2.81 23.55 -5.53
C LEU A 380 -1.60 24.46 -5.80
N ALA A 381 -0.52 24.33 -5.02
CA ALA A 381 0.71 25.10 -5.26
C ALA A 381 1.43 24.67 -6.56
N ALA A 382 1.48 23.38 -6.86
CA ALA A 382 2.07 22.87 -8.10
C ALA A 382 1.27 23.33 -9.32
N GLU A 383 -0.06 23.23 -9.28
CA GLU A 383 -0.98 23.75 -10.30
C GLU A 383 -0.87 25.28 -10.49
N SER A 384 -0.52 26.00 -9.43
CA SER A 384 -0.23 27.44 -9.47
C SER A 384 1.11 27.79 -10.12
N GLY A 385 1.91 26.80 -10.49
CA GLY A 385 3.26 26.96 -11.01
C GLY A 385 4.28 27.38 -9.94
N TRP A 386 4.03 27.10 -8.65
CA TRP A 386 4.95 27.45 -7.56
C TRP A 386 6.03 26.40 -7.32
N VAL A 387 5.93 25.27 -8.02
CA VAL A 387 7.05 24.39 -8.29
C VAL A 387 7.25 24.44 -9.80
N LEU A 388 8.45 24.81 -10.24
CA LEU A 388 8.68 25.18 -11.64
C LEU A 388 10.07 24.78 -12.12
N ILE A 389 10.25 24.79 -13.44
CA ILE A 389 11.57 24.78 -14.07
C ILE A 389 12.01 26.24 -14.27
N PRO A 390 13.13 26.68 -13.67
CA PRO A 390 13.59 28.06 -13.85
C PRO A 390 13.83 28.40 -15.31
N PRO A 391 13.52 29.63 -15.78
CA PRO A 391 13.69 30.02 -17.18
C PRO A 391 15.10 29.75 -17.72
N GLU A 392 16.13 29.93 -16.91
CA GLU A 392 17.53 29.68 -17.26
C GLU A 392 17.87 28.19 -17.46
N ARG A 393 17.04 27.28 -16.94
CA ARG A 393 17.18 25.82 -17.10
C ARG A 393 16.18 25.22 -18.09
N GLU A 394 15.30 26.02 -18.69
CA GLU A 394 14.25 25.52 -19.57
C GLU A 394 14.82 24.79 -20.80
N SER A 395 15.92 25.29 -21.38
CA SER A 395 16.59 24.66 -22.52
C SER A 395 17.26 23.33 -22.14
N GLU A 396 17.91 23.28 -20.98
CA GLU A 396 18.49 22.06 -20.40
C GLU A 396 17.40 21.01 -20.14
N TRP A 397 16.31 21.41 -19.49
CA TRP A 397 15.19 20.51 -19.19
C TRP A 397 14.53 19.97 -20.45
N LYS A 398 14.29 20.81 -21.47
CA LYS A 398 13.77 20.37 -22.77
C LYS A 398 14.70 19.35 -23.43
N ALA A 399 16.01 19.59 -23.41
CA ALA A 399 16.99 18.64 -23.92
C ALA A 399 16.93 17.31 -23.16
N LEU A 400 16.89 17.34 -21.82
CA LEU A 400 16.76 16.13 -21.00
C LEU A 400 15.47 15.34 -21.29
N THR A 401 14.35 16.04 -21.51
CA THR A 401 13.10 15.38 -21.86
C THR A 401 13.14 14.74 -23.25
N GLU A 402 13.75 15.39 -24.25
CA GLU A 402 13.93 14.77 -25.58
C GLU A 402 14.86 13.56 -25.50
N GLU A 403 15.98 13.66 -24.78
CA GLU A 403 16.90 12.53 -24.55
C GLU A 403 16.18 11.36 -23.86
N LEU A 404 15.24 11.63 -22.94
CA LEU A 404 14.42 10.59 -22.32
C LEU A 404 13.44 9.96 -23.31
N ALA A 405 12.80 10.74 -24.19
CA ALA A 405 11.96 10.19 -25.25
C ALA A 405 12.78 9.30 -26.21
N GLU A 406 13.99 9.74 -26.59
CA GLU A 406 14.91 8.94 -27.39
C GLU A 406 15.31 7.64 -26.67
N LEU A 407 15.53 7.70 -25.35
CA LEU A 407 15.85 6.52 -24.55
C LEU A 407 14.69 5.50 -24.54
N PHE A 408 13.43 5.95 -24.49
CA PHE A 408 12.28 5.05 -24.64
C PHE A 408 12.20 4.43 -26.04
N ASP A 409 12.49 5.22 -27.09
CA ASP A 409 12.57 4.71 -28.47
C ASP A 409 13.71 3.67 -28.62
N GLU A 410 14.87 3.90 -27.98
CA GLU A 410 16.01 2.98 -27.92
C GLU A 410 15.61 1.64 -27.26
N MET A 411 14.96 1.71 -26.09
CA MET A 411 14.46 0.52 -25.37
C MET A 411 13.48 -0.27 -26.24
N TYR A 412 12.55 0.41 -26.90
CA TYR A 412 11.58 -0.22 -27.79
C TYR A 412 12.23 -0.86 -29.01
N ALA A 413 13.24 -0.22 -29.62
CA ALA A 413 13.91 -0.75 -30.80
C ALA A 413 14.60 -2.10 -30.55
N VAL A 414 15.15 -2.29 -29.35
CA VAL A 414 15.89 -3.51 -28.95
C VAL A 414 15.02 -4.54 -28.22
N ALA A 415 13.79 -4.20 -27.87
CA ALA A 415 12.87 -5.10 -27.18
C ALA A 415 12.49 -6.33 -28.04
N PRO A 416 12.14 -7.47 -27.41
CA PRO A 416 11.66 -8.65 -28.12
C PRO A 416 10.50 -8.33 -29.05
N THR A 417 10.45 -8.98 -30.23
CA THR A 417 9.40 -8.74 -31.24
C THR A 417 7.98 -8.85 -30.67
N ALA A 418 7.72 -9.81 -29.78
CA ALA A 418 6.41 -9.96 -29.14
C ALA A 418 6.00 -8.73 -28.31
N ILE A 419 6.95 -8.13 -27.57
CA ILE A 419 6.73 -6.90 -26.79
C ILE A 419 6.49 -5.72 -27.72
N ARG A 420 7.27 -5.63 -28.81
CA ARG A 420 7.09 -4.56 -29.81
C ARG A 420 5.72 -4.62 -30.47
N ASP A 421 5.30 -5.81 -30.90
CA ASP A 421 3.99 -6.05 -31.53
C ASP A 421 2.82 -5.73 -30.58
N GLN A 422 2.95 -6.06 -29.29
CA GLN A 422 1.95 -5.71 -28.29
C GLN A 422 1.85 -4.20 -28.10
N THR A 423 2.98 -3.54 -27.88
CA THR A 423 3.06 -2.09 -27.66
C THR A 423 2.53 -1.32 -28.87
N ALA A 424 2.82 -1.78 -30.09
CA ALA A 424 2.29 -1.17 -31.32
C ALA A 424 0.75 -1.20 -31.37
N ARG A 425 0.11 -2.29 -30.91
CA ARG A 425 -1.36 -2.37 -30.84
C ARG A 425 -1.94 -1.40 -29.80
N GLU A 426 -1.28 -1.29 -28.64
CA GLU A 426 -1.67 -0.37 -27.57
C GLU A 426 -1.57 1.10 -28.03
N LEU A 427 -0.54 1.44 -28.82
CA LEU A 427 -0.41 2.78 -29.40
C LEU A 427 -1.48 3.07 -30.47
N THR A 428 -1.83 2.11 -31.32
CA THR A 428 -2.88 2.33 -32.36
C THR A 428 -4.27 2.59 -31.79
N THR A 429 -4.52 2.20 -30.54
CA THR A 429 -5.80 2.46 -29.85
C THR A 429 -5.82 3.81 -29.11
N SER A 430 -4.66 4.48 -29.01
CA SER A 430 -4.53 5.82 -28.42
C SER A 430 -4.57 6.87 -29.54
N GLU A 431 -5.78 7.20 -30.02
CA GLU A 431 -5.96 8.25 -31.04
C GLU A 431 -5.43 9.60 -30.52
N GLY A 432 -4.41 10.16 -31.19
CA GLY A 432 -3.95 11.54 -30.96
C GLY A 432 -2.52 11.72 -30.44
N GLU A 433 -1.75 10.63 -30.28
CA GLU A 433 -0.37 10.72 -29.79
C GLU A 433 0.63 10.76 -30.97
N SER A 434 1.69 11.57 -30.82
CA SER A 434 2.77 11.74 -31.80
C SER A 434 3.23 10.42 -32.42
N GLY A 435 3.63 10.41 -33.70
CA GLY A 435 4.08 9.20 -34.40
C GLY A 435 5.32 8.48 -33.85
N ARG A 436 5.82 8.85 -32.65
CA ARG A 436 6.93 8.22 -31.90
C ARG A 436 6.44 7.76 -30.52
N LEU A 437 6.76 6.52 -30.15
CA LEU A 437 6.41 5.91 -28.86
C LEU A 437 7.00 6.71 -27.69
N GLY A 438 8.28 7.06 -27.75
CA GLY A 438 8.98 7.71 -26.64
C GLY A 438 8.32 9.02 -26.21
N GLN A 439 7.83 9.80 -27.17
CA GLN A 439 7.09 11.05 -26.91
C GLN A 439 5.73 10.80 -26.26
N ALA A 440 5.01 9.75 -26.68
CA ALA A 440 3.74 9.36 -26.07
C ALA A 440 3.91 8.93 -24.60
N VAL A 441 4.92 8.10 -24.33
CA VAL A 441 5.26 7.65 -22.96
C VAL A 441 5.71 8.82 -22.10
N LEU A 442 6.62 9.65 -22.62
CA LEU A 442 7.11 10.84 -21.93
C LEU A 442 5.96 11.77 -21.54
N LYS A 443 5.04 12.07 -22.46
CA LYS A 443 3.89 12.95 -22.16
C LYS A 443 3.05 12.41 -21.00
N ARG A 444 2.74 11.10 -21.00
CA ARG A 444 1.98 10.46 -19.91
C ARG A 444 2.76 10.46 -18.59
N MET A 445 4.08 10.24 -18.65
CA MET A 445 4.94 10.29 -17.48
C MET A 445 5.02 11.72 -16.90
N LEU A 446 5.20 12.73 -17.75
CA LEU A 446 5.28 14.14 -17.35
C LEU A 446 3.94 14.67 -16.83
N HIS A 447 2.81 14.16 -17.31
CA HIS A 447 1.51 14.50 -16.72
C HIS A 447 1.41 14.01 -15.26
N ARG A 448 1.98 12.83 -14.96
CA ARG A 448 2.12 12.35 -13.58
C ARG A 448 3.25 13.07 -12.82
N SER A 449 3.99 13.96 -13.48
CA SER A 449 5.14 14.62 -12.85
C SER A 449 4.77 15.63 -11.77
N GLU A 450 3.48 15.91 -11.63
CA GLU A 450 2.88 16.72 -10.59
C GLU A 450 3.03 16.10 -9.19
N ASP A 451 2.88 14.78 -9.03
CA ASP A 451 2.92 14.13 -7.71
C ASP A 451 4.28 14.30 -7.00
N PHE A 452 5.41 14.19 -7.73
CA PHE A 452 6.76 14.50 -7.24
C PHE A 452 6.90 15.97 -6.92
N MET A 453 6.36 16.87 -7.74
CA MET A 453 6.41 18.32 -7.45
C MET A 453 5.71 18.59 -6.12
N CYS A 454 4.55 17.96 -5.91
CA CYS A 454 3.81 17.99 -4.66
C CYS A 454 4.62 17.42 -3.50
N ASN A 455 5.28 16.27 -3.69
CA ASN A 455 6.10 15.62 -2.66
C ASN A 455 7.39 16.40 -2.34
N LEU A 456 7.99 17.05 -3.33
CA LEU A 456 9.17 17.90 -3.20
C LEU A 456 8.86 19.10 -2.30
N LEU A 457 7.72 19.75 -2.53
CA LEU A 457 7.23 20.83 -1.67
C LEU A 457 6.78 20.30 -0.31
N ALA A 458 6.07 19.17 -0.26
CA ALA A 458 5.55 18.59 0.97
C ALA A 458 6.66 18.30 1.99
N LYS A 459 7.84 17.88 1.52
CA LYS A 459 9.03 17.66 2.35
C LYS A 459 9.44 18.89 3.19
N LYS A 460 9.08 20.11 2.79
CA LYS A 460 9.34 21.33 3.58
C LYS A 460 8.43 21.47 4.81
N PHE A 461 7.28 20.80 4.81
CA PHE A 461 6.26 20.90 5.84
C PHE A 461 6.17 19.66 6.73
N LEU A 462 6.55 18.50 6.21
CA LEU A 462 6.44 17.21 6.89
C LEU A 462 7.64 16.90 7.78
N SER A 463 7.38 16.16 8.87
CA SER A 463 8.43 15.50 9.65
C SER A 463 9.05 14.35 8.85
N PRO A 464 10.26 13.88 9.23
CA PRO A 464 10.87 12.71 8.60
C PRO A 464 10.00 11.45 8.66
N ASP A 465 9.27 11.23 9.75
CA ASP A 465 8.40 10.07 9.93
C ASP A 465 7.14 10.13 9.06
N GLU A 466 6.56 11.33 8.91
CA GLU A 466 5.43 11.57 8.01
C GLU A 466 5.85 11.33 6.55
N MET A 467 7.01 11.85 6.16
CA MET A 467 7.54 11.67 4.80
C MET A 467 7.89 10.20 4.50
N ASP A 468 8.54 9.51 5.44
CA ASP A 468 8.85 8.08 5.27
C ASP A 468 7.59 7.22 5.19
N THR A 469 6.59 7.51 6.02
CA THR A 469 5.29 6.81 5.98
C THR A 469 4.64 6.96 4.60
N TYR A 470 4.65 8.18 4.06
CA TYR A 470 4.12 8.47 2.73
C TYR A 470 4.83 7.70 1.62
N VAL A 471 6.16 7.77 1.59
CA VAL A 471 6.97 7.13 0.53
C VAL A 471 6.83 5.61 0.59
N ARG A 472 6.92 5.01 1.78
CA ARG A 472 6.79 3.55 1.97
C ARG A 472 5.42 3.02 1.57
N ASN A 473 4.37 3.84 1.64
CA ASN A 473 3.05 3.47 1.20
C ASN A 473 2.83 3.60 -0.31
N ASN A 474 3.47 4.57 -0.97
CA ASN A 474 3.13 4.95 -2.34
C ASN A 474 4.06 4.36 -3.42
N VAL A 475 5.26 3.86 -3.08
CA VAL A 475 6.15 3.19 -4.05
C VAL A 475 5.89 1.68 -4.06
N CYS A 476 5.14 1.16 -5.04
CA CYS A 476 4.73 -0.26 -5.08
C CYS A 476 4.89 -0.91 -6.48
N SER A 477 4.59 -2.21 -6.61
CA SER A 477 4.89 -2.99 -7.83
C SER A 477 3.96 -2.74 -9.04
N HIS A 478 2.77 -2.15 -8.81
CA HIS A 478 1.73 -1.90 -9.83
C HIS A 478 1.39 -3.11 -10.73
N TRP A 479 1.61 -4.33 -10.26
CA TRP A 479 1.45 -5.54 -11.07
C TRP A 479 0.01 -5.80 -11.56
N GLN A 480 -0.98 -5.35 -10.79
CA GLN A 480 -2.39 -5.52 -11.16
C GLN A 480 -2.94 -4.35 -12.00
N ASP A 481 -2.18 -3.27 -12.16
CA ASP A 481 -2.61 -2.05 -12.84
C ASP A 481 -2.44 -2.15 -14.38
N ASP A 482 -2.19 -3.35 -14.91
CA ASP A 482 -1.96 -3.65 -16.33
C ASP A 482 -3.07 -3.20 -17.28
N ALA A 483 -4.26 -2.86 -16.74
CA ALA A 483 -5.37 -2.32 -17.50
C ALA A 483 -5.11 -0.90 -18.05
N THR A 484 -4.14 -0.15 -17.50
CA THR A 484 -3.92 1.26 -17.89
C THR A 484 -2.60 1.44 -18.65
N GLY A 485 -2.67 1.40 -19.99
CA GLY A 485 -1.69 2.07 -20.85
C GLY A 485 -0.46 1.27 -21.30
N GLY A 486 -0.33 -0.01 -20.96
CA GLY A 486 0.73 -0.87 -21.51
C GLY A 486 2.08 -0.84 -20.76
N SER A 487 3.01 -1.70 -21.20
CA SER A 487 4.27 -1.95 -20.47
C SER A 487 5.17 -0.71 -20.34
N TYR A 488 5.31 0.09 -21.39
CA TYR A 488 6.19 1.27 -21.35
C TYR A 488 5.63 2.43 -20.53
N VAL A 489 4.30 2.59 -20.48
CA VAL A 489 3.67 3.59 -19.61
C VAL A 489 3.86 3.22 -18.14
N GLN A 490 3.74 1.94 -17.81
CA GLN A 490 4.01 1.44 -16.46
C GLN A 490 5.50 1.55 -16.10
N LEU A 491 6.41 1.32 -17.06
CA LEU A 491 7.84 1.55 -16.88
C LEU A 491 8.13 3.03 -16.56
N GLY A 492 7.55 3.96 -17.32
CA GLY A 492 7.69 5.40 -17.06
C GLY A 492 7.13 5.82 -15.70
N ARG A 493 5.94 5.30 -15.33
CA ARG A 493 5.35 5.52 -14.00
C ARG A 493 6.29 5.06 -12.88
N GLN A 494 6.78 3.82 -12.95
CA GLN A 494 7.65 3.28 -11.90
C GLN A 494 9.02 3.98 -11.84
N ALA A 495 9.57 4.40 -12.97
CA ALA A 495 10.81 5.17 -13.02
C ALA A 495 10.71 6.52 -12.31
N TYR A 496 9.50 7.08 -12.31
CA TYR A 496 9.19 8.33 -11.67
C TYR A 496 8.82 8.15 -10.18
N GLU A 497 7.97 7.18 -9.83
CA GLU A 497 7.68 6.85 -8.43
C GLU A 497 8.92 6.42 -7.66
N PHE A 498 9.89 5.77 -8.32
CA PHE A 498 11.22 5.50 -7.76
C PHE A 498 11.89 6.77 -7.19
N GLN A 499 11.68 7.93 -7.80
CA GLN A 499 12.29 9.19 -7.34
C GLN A 499 11.74 9.64 -5.98
N TYR A 500 10.56 9.15 -5.55
CA TYR A 500 10.02 9.46 -4.23
C TYR A 500 10.91 8.92 -3.11
N LEU A 501 11.63 7.82 -3.37
CA LEU A 501 12.56 7.22 -2.40
C LEU A 501 13.66 8.20 -1.98
N ARG A 502 14.10 9.08 -2.89
CA ARG A 502 15.10 10.14 -2.63
C ARG A 502 14.61 11.21 -1.64
N LEU A 503 13.30 11.27 -1.41
CA LEU A 503 12.70 12.23 -0.49
C LEU A 503 12.61 11.67 0.95
N SER A 504 12.78 10.36 1.12
CA SER A 504 12.75 9.63 2.40
C SER A 504 14.14 9.42 3.01
N ARG A 505 14.20 8.74 4.17
CA ARG A 505 15.45 8.29 4.82
C ARG A 505 15.95 6.91 4.36
N ILE A 506 15.42 6.36 3.27
CA ILE A 506 15.88 5.07 2.71
C ILE A 506 17.30 5.23 2.15
N GLU A 507 18.26 4.49 2.72
CA GLU A 507 19.70 4.63 2.41
C GLU A 507 20.07 4.11 1.01
N ASP A 508 19.49 2.99 0.58
CA ASP A 508 19.69 2.40 -0.74
C ASP A 508 18.35 2.28 -1.50
N PRO A 509 17.92 3.34 -2.20
CA PRO A 509 16.68 3.33 -2.97
C PRO A 509 16.63 2.23 -4.04
N MET A 510 17.76 1.92 -4.67
CA MET A 510 17.81 0.96 -5.77
C MET A 510 17.55 -0.45 -5.27
N ASP A 511 18.29 -0.87 -4.23
CA ASP A 511 18.11 -2.16 -3.60
C ASP A 511 16.71 -2.31 -2.99
N TRP A 512 16.24 -1.26 -2.30
CA TRP A 512 14.88 -1.23 -1.73
C TRP A 512 13.82 -1.44 -2.81
N PHE A 513 13.91 -0.70 -3.92
CA PHE A 513 12.94 -0.76 -5.01
C PHE A 513 12.94 -2.12 -5.72
N LEU A 514 14.12 -2.64 -6.08
CA LEU A 514 14.22 -3.91 -6.81
C LEU A 514 13.78 -5.11 -5.96
N LYS A 515 14.01 -5.08 -4.64
CA LYS A 515 13.59 -6.16 -3.73
C LYS A 515 12.11 -6.09 -3.36
N SER A 516 11.55 -4.88 -3.26
CA SER A 516 10.18 -4.68 -2.77
C SER A 516 9.12 -4.69 -3.86
N THR A 517 9.56 -4.52 -5.11
CA THR A 517 8.72 -4.61 -6.30
C THR A 517 9.05 -5.87 -7.08
N TRP A 518 8.32 -6.10 -8.16
CA TRP A 518 8.66 -7.11 -9.17
C TRP A 518 9.26 -6.47 -10.42
N PHE A 519 9.95 -5.34 -10.26
CA PHE A 519 10.49 -4.60 -11.39
C PHE A 519 11.44 -5.47 -12.24
N THR A 520 12.33 -6.21 -11.57
CA THR A 520 13.29 -7.10 -12.22
C THR A 520 12.57 -8.16 -13.05
N GLU A 521 11.62 -8.86 -12.46
CA GLU A 521 10.89 -9.95 -13.12
C GLU A 521 9.95 -9.43 -14.21
N ARG A 522 9.38 -8.24 -14.02
CA ARG A 522 8.45 -7.63 -14.95
C ARG A 522 9.13 -7.03 -16.17
N PHE A 523 10.22 -6.30 -15.98
CA PHE A 523 10.82 -5.48 -17.04
C PHE A 523 12.19 -5.97 -17.50
N ILE A 524 13.04 -6.42 -16.57
CA ILE A 524 14.41 -6.82 -16.91
C ILE A 524 14.41 -8.24 -17.49
N GLN A 525 13.80 -9.21 -16.80
CA GLN A 525 13.79 -10.61 -17.22
C GLN A 525 12.94 -10.86 -18.47
N THR A 526 11.91 -10.04 -18.72
CA THR A 526 11.10 -10.08 -19.95
C THR A 526 11.79 -9.44 -21.14
N GLY A 527 12.91 -8.73 -20.92
CA GLY A 527 13.66 -8.02 -21.96
C GLY A 527 13.00 -6.71 -22.41
N ILE A 528 12.06 -6.15 -21.65
CA ILE A 528 11.51 -4.81 -21.94
C ILE A 528 12.61 -3.74 -21.78
N ILE A 529 13.50 -3.92 -20.81
CA ILE A 529 14.65 -3.06 -20.53
C ILE A 529 15.84 -3.91 -20.09
N SER A 530 17.07 -3.50 -20.42
CA SER A 530 18.29 -4.11 -19.85
C SER A 530 18.69 -3.39 -18.55
N GLU A 531 19.52 -4.02 -17.71
CA GLU A 531 20.05 -3.40 -16.49
C GLU A 531 20.75 -2.05 -16.79
N THR A 532 21.58 -2.02 -17.84
CA THR A 532 22.26 -0.79 -18.27
C THR A 532 21.29 0.32 -18.71
N LEU A 533 20.21 -0.04 -19.43
CA LEU A 533 19.19 0.93 -19.84
C LEU A 533 18.34 1.38 -18.65
N PHE A 534 18.14 0.52 -17.66
CA PHE A 534 17.43 0.84 -16.42
C PHE A 534 18.19 1.86 -15.57
N GLU A 535 19.50 1.69 -15.38
CA GLU A 535 20.35 2.68 -14.69
C GLU A 535 20.32 4.04 -15.40
N ARG A 536 20.41 4.03 -16.74
CA ARG A 536 20.28 5.24 -17.58
C ARG A 536 18.91 5.89 -17.41
N LEU A 537 17.83 5.10 -17.39
CA LEU A 537 16.46 5.58 -17.20
C LEU A 537 16.30 6.27 -15.85
N MET A 538 16.67 5.60 -14.76
CA MET A 538 16.57 6.18 -13.41
C MET A 538 17.39 7.47 -13.29
N THR A 539 18.59 7.50 -13.88
CA THR A 539 19.45 8.69 -13.90
C THR A 539 18.81 9.84 -14.68
N LYS A 540 18.25 9.58 -15.86
CA LYS A 540 17.61 10.62 -16.69
C LYS A 540 16.36 11.18 -16.03
N VAL A 541 15.52 10.31 -15.45
CA VAL A 541 14.34 10.76 -14.69
C VAL A 541 14.75 11.55 -13.45
N ALA A 542 15.82 11.15 -12.76
CA ALA A 542 16.38 11.92 -11.64
C ALA A 542 16.84 13.32 -12.08
N GLN A 543 17.55 13.43 -13.20
CA GLN A 543 17.99 14.72 -13.76
C GLN A 543 16.82 15.66 -14.10
N ILE A 544 15.74 15.11 -14.68
CA ILE A 544 14.50 15.87 -14.94
C ILE A 544 13.88 16.34 -13.64
N CYS A 545 13.78 15.45 -12.64
CA CYS A 545 13.21 15.77 -11.33
C CYS A 545 14.04 16.84 -10.59
N ASP A 546 15.37 16.79 -10.71
CA ASP A 546 16.30 17.78 -10.14
C ASP A 546 16.26 19.12 -10.89
N GLY A 547 15.52 19.19 -12.00
CA GLY A 547 15.17 20.43 -12.70
C GLY A 547 14.17 21.28 -11.92
N TYR A 548 13.27 20.65 -11.16
CA TYR A 548 12.19 21.33 -10.43
C TYR A 548 12.72 22.11 -9.23
N GLN A 549 12.23 23.33 -9.06
CA GLN A 549 12.53 24.21 -7.95
C GLN A 549 11.24 24.79 -7.36
N ILE A 550 11.24 24.94 -6.04
CA ILE A 550 10.17 25.64 -5.32
C ILE A 550 10.41 27.14 -5.49
N ASP A 551 9.39 27.88 -5.91
CA ASP A 551 9.42 29.35 -5.90
C ASP A 551 9.33 29.86 -4.46
N GLU A 552 10.49 30.00 -3.80
CA GLU A 552 10.57 30.46 -2.41
C GLU A 552 10.02 31.88 -2.23
N SER A 553 9.83 32.67 -3.31
CA SER A 553 9.17 33.98 -3.22
C SER A 553 7.69 33.88 -2.88
N LYS A 554 7.08 32.70 -2.99
CA LYS A 554 5.68 32.45 -2.59
C LYS A 554 5.53 32.05 -1.12
N PHE A 555 6.63 31.71 -0.46
CA PHE A 555 6.62 31.13 0.89
C PHE A 555 7.49 31.92 1.89
N ASP A 556 7.14 31.80 3.16
CA ASP A 556 7.96 32.19 4.31
C ASP A 556 8.28 30.97 5.18
N PHE A 557 9.22 30.16 4.70
CA PHE A 557 9.67 28.97 5.43
C PHE A 557 10.37 29.29 6.75
N GLY A 558 10.85 30.53 6.95
CA GLY A 558 11.49 30.94 8.21
C GLY A 558 10.53 30.97 9.39
N SER A 559 9.21 31.07 9.12
CA SER A 559 8.15 31.00 10.12
C SER A 559 7.84 29.57 10.58
N LEU A 560 8.33 28.56 9.85
CA LEU A 560 8.11 27.17 10.17
C LEU A 560 9.00 26.77 11.35
N SER A 561 8.42 26.65 12.55
CA SER A 561 9.13 26.02 13.66
C SER A 561 9.58 24.61 13.26
N PRO A 562 10.78 24.15 13.67
CA PRO A 562 11.18 22.76 13.47
C PRO A 562 10.11 21.85 14.08
N SER A 563 9.63 20.88 13.29
CA SER A 563 8.72 19.83 13.75
C SER A 563 9.43 18.81 14.62
#